data_AF-A0A0K8T770-F1
#
_entry.id   AF-A0A0K8T770-F1
#
_cell.length_a   1.000
_cell.length_b   1.000
_cell.length_c   1.000
_cell.angle_alpha   90.00
_cell.angle_beta   90.00
_cell.angle_gamma   90.00
#
_symmetry.space_group_name_H-M   'P 1'
#
loop_
_entity.id
_entity.type
_entity.pdbx_description
1 polymer ?
#
loop_
_entity_poly.entity_id
_entity_poly.type
_entity_poly.pdbx_seq_one_letter_code
_entity_poly.pdbx_strand_id
1 'polypeptide(L)'
;EEPFVFKKVVLPELACLRIAAYEESGKFIGHRVVPVIGLCPGYRHVTLRTECGQPLPLATLFMHVVVKDYVPEGFSDFAEALANPIKYQSELDKRTHQLAVLTEDTDELEEGGGGTSGGGGTGSGTGTAATTGQ
;
A
#
# COMPACT_ATOMS: atom_id res chain seq x y z
N GLU A 1 -20.42 -7.25 0.40
CA GLU A 1 -20.86 -5.95 0.96
C GLU A 1 -19.76 -4.92 0.78
N GLU A 2 -20.16 -3.68 0.56
CA GLU A 2 -19.24 -2.54 0.40
C GLU A 2 -18.90 -1.96 1.79
N PRO A 3 -17.63 -1.64 2.09
CA PRO A 3 -17.25 -1.12 3.39
C PRO A 3 -17.73 0.33 3.58
N PHE A 4 -18.05 0.69 4.82
CA PHE A 4 -18.24 2.10 5.19
C PHE A 4 -16.87 2.79 5.28
N VAL A 5 -16.62 3.74 4.38
CA VAL A 5 -15.31 4.42 4.27
C VAL A 5 -15.41 5.88 4.71
N PHE A 6 -14.67 6.22 5.77
CA PHE A 6 -14.39 7.59 6.15
C PHE A 6 -13.06 8.02 5.53
N LYS A 7 -13.10 8.59 4.32
CA LYS A 7 -11.88 8.90 3.53
C LYS A 7 -10.89 9.79 4.27
N LYS A 8 -11.37 10.80 5.00
CA LYS A 8 -10.56 11.77 5.72
C LYS A 8 -11.20 12.11 7.06
N VAL A 9 -10.45 11.92 8.14
CA VAL A 9 -10.80 12.39 9.49
C VAL A 9 -9.82 13.49 9.86
N VAL A 10 -10.27 14.73 9.90
CA VAL A 10 -9.38 15.90 10.08
C VAL A 10 -8.81 15.97 11.49
N LEU A 11 -9.63 15.68 12.51
CA LEU A 11 -9.24 15.71 13.93
C LEU A 11 -9.64 14.39 14.60
N PRO A 12 -8.80 13.34 14.52
CA PRO A 12 -9.10 12.04 15.13
C PRO A 12 -9.31 12.10 16.64
N GLU A 13 -8.61 13.00 17.35
CA GLU A 13 -8.68 13.14 18.81
C GLU A 13 -10.05 13.59 19.32
N LEU A 14 -10.80 14.34 18.51
CA LEU A 14 -12.14 14.82 18.85
C LEU A 14 -13.24 13.96 18.23
N ALA A 15 -12.89 13.01 17.36
CA ALA A 15 -13.84 12.20 16.63
C ALA A 15 -14.19 10.91 17.38
N CYS A 16 -15.47 10.55 17.33
CA CYS A 16 -15.98 9.28 17.83
C CYS A 16 -16.81 8.59 16.76
N LEU A 17 -16.66 7.28 16.63
CA LEU A 17 -17.51 6.42 15.81
C LEU A 17 -18.64 5.85 16.68
N ARG A 18 -19.89 6.12 16.30
CA ARG A 18 -21.07 5.48 16.90
C ARG A 18 -21.59 4.40 15.97
N ILE A 19 -21.61 3.17 16.47
CA ILE A 19 -22.18 2.01 15.80
C ILE A 19 -23.52 1.74 16.49
N ALA A 20 -24.62 1.71 15.75
CA ALA A 20 -25.95 1.48 16.29
C ALA A 20 -26.68 0.44 15.45
N ALA A 21 -27.39 -0.46 16.13
CA ALA A 21 -28.21 -1.50 15.51
C ALA A 21 -29.69 -1.20 15.75
N TYR A 22 -30.48 -1.39 14.71
CA TYR A 22 -31.92 -1.19 14.70
C TYR A 22 -32.59 -2.43 14.10
N GLU A 23 -33.80 -2.74 14.56
CA GLU A 23 -34.69 -3.67 13.87
C GLU A 23 -35.18 -3.07 12.55
N GLU A 24 -35.71 -3.90 11.65
CA GLU A 24 -36.34 -3.44 10.41
C GLU A 24 -37.54 -2.49 10.66
N SER A 25 -38.21 -2.66 11.81
CA SER A 25 -39.26 -1.75 12.31
C SER A 25 -38.75 -0.35 12.68
N GLY A 26 -37.44 -0.13 12.68
CA GLY A 26 -36.79 1.09 13.16
C GLY A 26 -36.57 1.14 14.68
N LYS A 27 -36.99 0.10 15.42
CA LYS A 27 -36.79 0.01 16.87
C LYS A 27 -35.31 -0.13 17.22
N PHE A 28 -34.85 0.68 18.16
CA PHE A 28 -33.46 0.67 18.63
C PHE A 28 -33.16 -0.60 19.44
N ILE A 29 -32.06 -1.28 19.09
CA ILE A 29 -31.56 -2.46 19.82
C ILE A 29 -30.47 -2.05 20.80
N GLY A 30 -29.46 -1.33 20.30
CA GLY A 30 -28.29 -0.97 21.09
C GLY A 30 -27.23 -0.23 20.27
N HIS A 31 -26.25 0.34 20.96
CA HIS A 31 -25.17 1.08 20.33
C HIS A 31 -23.83 0.91 21.05
N ARG A 32 -22.75 1.25 20.37
CA ARG A 32 -21.43 1.45 20.95
C ARG A 32 -20.81 2.71 20.40
N VAL A 33 -20.27 3.55 21.27
CA VAL A 33 -19.41 4.67 20.91
C VAL A 33 -17.95 4.27 21.14
N VAL A 34 -17.11 4.50 20.13
CA VAL A 34 -15.68 4.22 20.16
C VAL A 34 -14.93 5.47 19.68
N PRO A 35 -14.03 6.06 20.50
CA PRO A 35 -13.15 7.13 20.04
C PRO A 35 -12.33 6.68 18.83
N VAL A 36 -12.13 7.54 17.83
CA VAL A 36 -11.37 7.16 16.62
C VAL A 36 -9.94 6.76 16.97
N ILE A 37 -9.31 7.48 17.90
CA ILE A 37 -7.96 7.16 18.42
C ILE A 37 -7.87 5.78 19.12
N GLY A 38 -9.01 5.23 19.55
CA GLY A 38 -9.09 3.94 20.25
C GLY A 38 -9.52 2.79 19.33
N LEU A 39 -9.63 3.02 18.02
CA LEU A 39 -10.00 1.96 17.08
C LEU A 39 -8.84 0.98 16.87
N CYS A 40 -9.06 -0.27 17.25
CA CYS A 40 -8.12 -1.34 17.00
C CYS A 40 -8.43 -1.99 15.63
N PRO A 41 -7.49 -2.00 14.66
CA PRO A 41 -7.70 -2.63 13.37
C PRO A 41 -7.86 -4.16 13.48
N GLY A 42 -8.35 -4.76 12.39
CA GLY A 42 -8.61 -6.19 12.23
C GLY A 42 -10.05 -6.59 12.55
N TYR A 43 -10.29 -7.89 12.70
CA TYR A 43 -11.60 -8.44 13.08
C TYR A 43 -11.86 -8.26 14.57
N ARG A 44 -12.97 -7.61 14.91
CA ARG A 44 -13.32 -7.25 16.30
C ARG A 44 -14.77 -7.59 16.61
N HIS A 45 -14.99 -8.00 17.85
CA HIS A 45 -16.31 -8.09 18.46
C HIS A 45 -16.64 -6.76 19.14
N VAL A 46 -17.79 -6.19 18.82
CA VAL A 46 -18.27 -4.94 19.41
C VAL A 46 -19.58 -5.21 20.15
N THR A 47 -19.49 -5.31 21.47
CA THR A 47 -20.66 -5.49 22.34
C THR A 47 -21.44 -4.19 22.45
N LEU A 48 -22.72 -4.27 22.12
CA LEU A 48 -23.67 -3.16 22.17
C LEU A 48 -24.11 -2.88 23.61
N ARG A 49 -24.53 -1.64 23.82
CA ARG A 49 -25.06 -1.12 25.08
C ARG A 49 -26.42 -0.47 24.85
N THR A 50 -27.24 -0.44 25.89
CA THR A 50 -28.49 0.34 25.91
C THR A 50 -28.21 1.83 25.80
N GLU A 51 -29.26 2.64 25.64
CA GLU A 51 -29.16 4.11 25.63
C GLU A 51 -28.53 4.65 26.93
N CYS A 52 -28.83 4.02 28.06
CA CYS A 52 -28.25 4.34 29.37
C CYS A 52 -26.84 3.77 29.59
N GLY A 53 -26.23 3.17 28.55
CA GLY A 53 -24.87 2.62 28.62
C GLY A 53 -24.75 1.26 29.30
N GLN A 54 -25.87 0.60 29.63
CA GLN A 54 -25.86 -0.73 30.24
C GLN A 54 -25.45 -1.78 29.21
N PRO A 55 -24.56 -2.73 29.55
CA PRO A 55 -24.20 -3.83 28.64
C PRO A 55 -25.44 -4.64 28.24
N LEU A 56 -25.54 -5.00 26.95
CA LEU A 56 -26.53 -5.95 26.47
C LEU A 56 -25.82 -7.30 26.23
N PRO A 57 -26.04 -8.31 27.10
CA PRO A 57 -25.47 -9.63 26.90
C PRO A 57 -25.90 -10.17 25.52
N LEU A 58 -24.99 -10.87 24.83
CA LEU A 58 -25.20 -11.48 23.51
C LEU A 58 -25.39 -10.52 22.32
N ALA A 59 -25.77 -9.26 22.54
CA ALA A 59 -25.88 -8.25 21.49
C ALA A 59 -24.48 -7.77 21.06
N THR A 60 -23.83 -8.51 20.17
CA THR A 60 -22.47 -8.26 19.70
C THR A 60 -22.41 -8.26 18.19
N LEU A 61 -21.77 -7.24 17.62
CA LEU A 61 -21.46 -7.16 16.20
C LEU A 61 -20.06 -7.71 15.94
N PHE A 62 -19.90 -8.47 14.86
CA PHE A 62 -18.60 -8.87 14.36
C PHE A 62 -18.25 -8.02 13.14
N MET A 63 -17.13 -7.32 13.19
CA MET A 63 -16.78 -6.34 12.17
C MET A 63 -15.28 -6.31 11.88
N HIS A 64 -14.95 -6.04 10.61
CA HIS A 64 -13.58 -5.81 10.17
C HIS A 64 -13.29 -4.31 10.15
N VAL A 65 -12.33 -3.88 10.96
CA VAL A 65 -11.94 -2.48 11.10
C VAL A 65 -10.61 -2.25 10.40
N VAL A 66 -10.57 -1.28 9.50
CA VAL A 66 -9.33 -0.82 8.85
C VAL A 66 -9.06 0.60 9.29
N VAL A 67 -7.89 0.83 9.88
CA VAL A 67 -7.39 2.15 10.28
C VAL A 67 -6.12 2.40 9.48
N LYS A 68 -6.05 3.56 8.82
CA LYS A 68 -4.92 3.98 8.00
C LYS A 68 -4.69 5.47 8.20
N ASP A 69 -3.44 5.89 8.05
CA ASP A 69 -3.11 7.31 7.98
C ASP A 69 -3.65 7.89 6.67
N TYR A 70 -4.19 9.11 6.76
CA TYR A 70 -4.70 9.81 5.60
C TYR A 70 -3.55 10.35 4.76
N VAL A 71 -3.47 9.90 3.51
CA VAL A 71 -2.58 10.46 2.48
C VAL A 71 -3.45 11.21 1.47
N PRO A 72 -3.22 12.51 1.23
CA PRO A 72 -3.95 13.24 0.20
C PRO A 72 -3.67 12.69 -1.21
N GLU A 73 -4.64 12.83 -2.10
CA GLU A 73 -4.48 12.47 -3.52
C GLU A 73 -3.31 13.27 -4.12
N GLY A 74 -2.44 12.58 -4.87
CA GLY A 74 -1.21 13.15 -5.45
C GLY A 74 0.06 12.95 -4.62
N PHE A 75 -0.05 12.56 -3.34
CA PHE A 75 1.12 12.27 -2.49
C PHE A 75 1.33 10.77 -2.22
N SER A 76 0.58 9.89 -2.88
CA SER A 76 0.67 8.43 -2.68
C SER A 76 2.08 7.90 -2.94
N ASP A 77 2.68 8.25 -4.07
CA ASP A 77 4.01 7.76 -4.47
C ASP A 77 5.09 8.24 -3.50
N PHE A 78 4.98 9.50 -3.05
CA PHE A 78 5.86 10.06 -2.03
C PHE A 78 5.70 9.32 -0.69
N ALA A 79 4.48 9.04 -0.27
CA ALA A 79 4.23 8.30 0.96
C ALA A 79 4.78 6.87 0.89
N GLU A 80 4.66 6.17 -0.24
CA GLU A 80 5.24 4.84 -0.42
C GLU A 80 6.78 4.87 -0.38
N ALA A 81 7.38 5.83 -1.08
CA ALA A 81 8.84 6.00 -1.07
C ALA A 81 9.38 6.27 0.35
N LEU A 82 8.68 7.06 1.15
CA LEU A 82 9.04 7.33 2.54
C LEU A 82 8.80 6.14 3.46
N ALA A 83 7.74 5.35 3.23
CA ALA A 83 7.45 4.15 4.01
C ALA A 83 8.48 3.03 3.76
N ASN A 84 9.02 2.93 2.53
CA ASN A 84 9.96 1.88 2.13
C ASN A 84 11.17 2.43 1.33
N PRO A 85 12.10 3.16 1.97
CA PRO A 85 13.17 3.87 1.26
C PRO A 85 14.15 2.96 0.52
N ILE A 86 14.44 1.77 1.06
CA ILE A 86 15.35 0.80 0.44
C ILE A 86 14.76 0.24 -0.86
N LYS A 87 13.46 -0.05 -0.87
CA LYS A 87 12.75 -0.52 -2.07
C LYS A 87 12.81 0.55 -3.17
N TYR A 88 12.50 1.79 -2.81
CA TYR A 88 12.52 2.90 -3.76
C TYR A 88 13.92 3.11 -4.38
N GLN A 89 14.97 3.16 -3.56
CA GLN A 89 16.34 3.31 -4.08
C GLN A 89 16.74 2.14 -4.99
N SER A 90 16.42 0.91 -4.58
CA SER A 90 16.72 -0.28 -5.40
C SER A 90 16.02 -0.24 -6.75
N GLU A 91 14.76 0.20 -6.81
CA GLU A 91 14.02 0.34 -8.07
C GLU A 91 14.59 1.46 -8.95
N LEU A 92 15.02 2.57 -8.34
CA LEU A 92 15.68 3.68 -9.04
C LEU A 92 17.03 3.25 -9.65
N ASP A 93 17.85 2.53 -8.89
CA ASP A 93 19.15 2.03 -9.35
C ASP A 93 18.98 1.01 -10.48
N LYS A 94 18.02 0.09 -10.36
CA LYS A 94 17.68 -0.88 -11.42
C LYS A 94 17.25 -0.17 -12.70
N ARG A 95 16.39 0.84 -12.59
CA ARG A 95 15.94 1.65 -13.74
C ARG A 95 17.12 2.37 -14.38
N THR A 96 17.98 2.98 -13.57
CA THR A 96 19.16 3.72 -14.05
C THR A 96 20.13 2.79 -14.78
N HIS A 97 20.41 1.62 -14.22
CA HIS A 97 21.28 0.62 -14.83
C HIS A 97 20.71 0.09 -16.16
N GLN A 98 19.40 -0.20 -16.22
CA GLN A 98 18.75 -0.63 -17.46
C GLN A 98 18.77 0.45 -18.55
N LEU A 99 18.64 1.72 -18.17
CA LEU A 99 18.72 2.83 -19.12
C LEU A 99 20.15 3.04 -19.62
N ALA A 100 21.16 2.92 -18.76
CA ALA A 100 22.56 3.06 -19.14
C ALA A 100 22.96 2.06 -20.25
N VAL A 101 22.54 0.79 -20.12
CA VAL A 101 22.77 -0.25 -21.13
C VAL A 101 22.19 0.12 -22.51
N LEU A 102 21.07 0.86 -22.56
CA LEU A 102 20.46 1.28 -23.83
C LEU A 102 21.16 2.50 -24.44
N THR A 103 21.78 3.36 -23.62
CA THR A 103 22.42 4.59 -24.08
C THR A 103 23.90 4.39 -24.46
N GLU A 104 24.58 3.39 -23.89
CA GLU A 104 25.98 3.07 -24.21
C GLU A 104 26.18 2.76 -25.71
N ASP A 105 25.19 2.17 -26.38
CA ASP A 105 25.23 1.92 -27.84
C ASP A 105 24.99 3.18 -28.71
N THR A 106 24.55 4.30 -28.11
CA THR A 106 24.19 5.53 -28.83
C THR A 106 25.34 6.55 -28.86
N ASP A 107 26.24 6.53 -27.86
CA ASP A 107 27.37 7.45 -27.76
C ASP A 107 28.54 7.09 -28.72
N GLU A 108 28.57 5.87 -29.27
CA GLU A 108 29.59 5.45 -30.26
C GLU A 108 29.36 6.02 -31.68
N LEU A 109 28.24 6.72 -31.94
CA LEU A 109 27.86 7.19 -33.28
C LEU A 109 28.10 8.69 -33.55
N GLU A 110 28.56 9.49 -32.58
CA GLU A 110 28.80 10.94 -32.78
C GLU A 110 30.29 11.37 -32.79
N GLU A 111 31.25 10.50 -32.46
CA GLU A 111 32.68 10.78 -32.68
C GLU A 111 33.27 9.99 -33.84
N GLY A 112 33.49 10.68 -34.97
CA GLY A 112 34.55 10.29 -35.92
C GLY A 112 34.10 9.96 -37.33
N GLY A 113 34.02 11.00 -38.17
CA GLY A 113 34.27 10.82 -39.60
C GLY A 113 35.69 10.29 -39.83
N GLY A 114 35.79 9.18 -40.57
CA GLY A 114 36.99 8.76 -41.30
C GLY A 114 37.93 7.80 -40.57
N GLY A 115 38.05 6.57 -41.06
CA GLY A 115 39.20 5.71 -40.76
C GLY A 115 38.92 4.21 -40.82
N THR A 116 39.09 3.62 -42.01
CA THR A 116 39.27 2.17 -42.18
C THR A 116 40.49 1.66 -41.41
N SER A 117 40.36 0.48 -40.77
CA SER A 117 41.26 -0.70 -40.85
C SER A 117 41.54 -1.43 -39.53
N GLY A 118 41.22 -2.73 -39.50
CA GLY A 118 42.17 -3.81 -39.17
C GLY A 118 42.41 -4.21 -37.71
N GLY A 119 42.04 -5.46 -37.39
CA GLY A 119 42.60 -6.29 -36.31
C GLY A 119 41.56 -6.66 -35.25
N GLY A 120 41.27 -7.92 -34.90
CA GLY A 120 42.02 -9.17 -35.00
C GLY A 120 42.41 -9.65 -33.60
N GLY A 121 41.63 -10.56 -33.01
CA GLY A 121 41.95 -11.24 -31.74
C GLY A 121 40.69 -11.87 -31.09
N THR A 122 40.30 -13.08 -31.48
CA THR A 122 40.58 -14.39 -30.83
C THR A 122 39.86 -14.61 -29.50
N GLY A 123 39.05 -15.67 -29.45
CA GLY A 123 38.04 -15.91 -28.44
C GLY A 123 38.46 -16.80 -27.27
N SER A 124 37.45 -17.17 -26.47
CA SER A 124 37.47 -18.29 -25.55
C SER A 124 36.02 -18.69 -25.23
N GLY A 125 35.68 -19.97 -25.43
CA GLY A 125 34.41 -20.59 -24.99
C GLY A 125 34.24 -20.56 -23.46
N THR A 126 33.13 -20.98 -22.86
CA THR A 126 32.43 -22.25 -23.07
C THR A 126 31.12 -22.32 -22.26
N GLY A 127 30.10 -22.99 -22.81
CA GLY A 127 29.15 -23.92 -22.15
C GLY A 127 28.17 -23.38 -21.09
N THR A 128 26.86 -23.30 -21.32
CA THR A 128 25.78 -24.34 -21.35
C THR A 128 25.03 -24.58 -20.03
N ALA A 129 23.68 -24.49 -20.16
CA ALA A 129 22.62 -25.19 -19.41
C ALA A 129 22.39 -24.74 -17.94
N ALA A 130 21.19 -24.75 -17.33
CA ALA A 130 19.94 -25.42 -17.65
C ALA A 130 18.77 -24.85 -16.79
N THR A 131 17.54 -24.95 -17.34
CA THR A 131 16.28 -25.37 -16.68
C THR A 131 15.63 -24.55 -15.54
N THR A 132 14.48 -23.97 -15.89
CA THR A 132 13.15 -24.12 -15.27
C THR A 132 13.04 -24.96 -13.99
N GLY A 133 12.48 -24.36 -12.94
CA GLY A 133 11.91 -25.02 -11.76
C GLY A 133 10.71 -24.21 -11.27
N GLN A 134 9.67 -24.94 -10.87
CA GLN A 134 8.28 -24.52 -10.60
C GLN A 134 8.08 -23.32 -9.67
#